data_AF-A0A3N5S9J6-F1
#
_entry.id   AF-A0A3N5S9J6-F1
#
_cell.length_a   1.000
_cell.length_b   1.000
_cell.length_c   1.000
_cell.angle_alpha   90.00
_cell.angle_beta   90.00
_cell.angle_gamma   90.00
#
_symmetry.space_group_name_H-M   'P 1'
#
loop_
_entity.id
_entity.type
_entity.pdbx_description
1 polymer ?
#
loop_
_entity_poly.entity_id
_entity_poly.type
_entity_poly.pdbx_seq_one_letter_code
_entity_poly.pdbx_strand_id
1 'polypeptide(L)'
;VYTRVRVIMPGLVTEVQIISVEGTQWETNLLTGEWQASDPRYSFNPSLLFSSETGIPAILAHELTDPILLDDIEEIPEVPGKKLYALETVMQGDSAYQMTFGMIDNEPLRVKLWVDPITFDLFRVLLVDPANPGDEEDTAWQIDFWNFGSEFEIEPPILNN
;
A
#
# COMPACT_ATOMS: atom_id res chain seq x y z
N VAL A 1 10.03 0.71 10.68
CA VAL A 1 8.63 0.84 10.21
C VAL A 1 7.70 0.28 11.26
N TYR A 2 6.58 0.95 11.52
CA TYR A 2 5.47 0.45 12.35
C TYR A 2 4.25 0.34 11.45
N THR A 3 3.54 -0.78 11.51
CA THR A 3 2.39 -1.04 10.65
C THR A 3 1.31 -1.74 11.44
N ARG A 4 0.05 -1.35 11.19
CA ARG A 4 -1.13 -2.06 11.67
C ARG A 4 -1.90 -2.56 10.47
N VAL A 5 -2.14 -3.87 10.43
CA VAL A 5 -2.88 -4.55 9.38
C VAL A 5 -4.17 -5.05 9.99
N ARG A 6 -5.29 -4.49 9.55
CA ARG A 6 -6.60 -5.02 9.89
C ARG A 6 -6.95 -6.13 8.90
N VAL A 7 -7.20 -7.33 9.42
CA VAL A 7 -7.55 -8.50 8.62
C VAL A 7 -9.03 -8.80 8.80
N ILE A 8 -9.75 -8.88 7.69
CA ILE A 8 -11.19 -9.16 7.66
C ILE A 8 -11.40 -10.41 6.79
N MET A 9 -11.95 -11.45 7.40
CA MET A 9 -12.34 -12.69 6.74
C MET A 9 -13.74 -13.09 7.23
N PRO A 10 -14.44 -14.01 6.54
CA PRO A 10 -15.71 -14.54 7.05
C PRO A 10 -15.57 -15.05 8.49
N GLY A 11 -16.23 -14.38 9.44
CA GLY A 11 -16.23 -14.74 10.87
C GLY A 11 -15.01 -14.26 11.68
N LEU A 12 -14.08 -13.51 11.10
CA LEU A 12 -12.90 -12.99 11.81
C LEU A 12 -12.61 -11.54 11.42
N VAL A 13 -12.53 -10.68 12.43
CA VAL A 13 -11.97 -9.33 12.30
C VAL A 13 -10.89 -9.21 13.36
N THR A 14 -9.64 -9.09 12.94
CA THR A 14 -8.49 -9.00 13.84
C THR A 14 -7.50 -7.94 13.34
N GLU A 15 -6.55 -7.57 14.18
CA GLU A 15 -5.47 -6.63 13.85
C GLU A 15 -4.13 -7.30 14.14
N VAL A 16 -3.20 -7.19 13.19
CA VAL A 16 -1.79 -7.54 13.38
C VAL A 16 -0.99 -6.25 13.41
N GLN A 17 -0.18 -6.07 14.44
CA GLN A 17 0.80 -4.99 14.49
C GLN A 17 2.18 -5.56 14.14
N ILE A 18 2.96 -4.77 13.41
CA ILE A 18 4.28 -5.13 12.92
C ILE A 18 5.25 -3.99 13.26
N ILE A 19 6.39 -4.32 13.85
CA ILE A 19 7.50 -3.40 14.10
C ILE A 19 8.74 -3.95 13.38
N SER A 20 9.40 -3.10 12.60
CA SER A 20 10.70 -3.40 11.99
C SER A 20 11.73 -2.34 12.38
N VAL A 21 12.78 -2.73 13.09
CA VAL A 21 13.89 -1.87 13.55
C VAL A 21 15.21 -2.59 13.25
N GLU A 22 16.13 -1.90 12.56
CA GLU A 22 17.49 -2.40 12.25
C GLU A 22 17.53 -3.82 11.64
N GLY A 23 16.56 -4.15 10.77
CA GLY A 23 16.48 -5.47 10.12
C GLY A 23 15.90 -6.59 10.98
N THR A 24 15.54 -6.29 12.23
CA THR A 24 14.75 -7.20 13.09
C THR A 24 13.27 -6.84 12.99
N GLN A 25 12.42 -7.86 12.93
CA GLN A 25 10.99 -7.69 12.83
C GLN A 25 10.26 -8.46 13.94
N TRP A 26 9.24 -7.81 14.49
CA TRP A 26 8.29 -8.37 15.43
C TRP A 26 6.88 -8.17 14.92
N GLU A 27 6.01 -9.08 15.29
CA GLU A 27 4.58 -9.02 14.98
C GLU A 27 3.76 -9.47 16.19
N THR A 28 2.51 -9.03 16.26
CA THR A 28 1.56 -9.57 17.24
C THR A 28 0.99 -10.89 16.76
N ASN A 29 0.97 -11.90 17.61
CA ASN A 29 0.30 -13.16 17.33
C ASN A 29 -1.18 -12.93 17.01
N LEU A 30 -1.67 -13.49 15.90
CA LEU A 30 -3.05 -13.31 15.43
C LEU A 30 -4.13 -13.74 16.44
N LEU A 31 -3.82 -14.71 17.32
CA LEU A 31 -4.76 -15.27 18.29
C LEU A 31 -4.63 -14.62 19.67
N THR A 32 -3.41 -14.38 20.15
CA THR A 32 -3.17 -13.86 21.51
C THR A 32 -2.97 -12.35 21.56
N GLY A 33 -2.60 -11.72 20.45
CA GLY A 33 -2.21 -10.31 20.37
C GLY A 33 -0.85 -10.00 21.00
N GLU A 34 -0.14 -11.00 21.51
CA GLU A 34 1.17 -10.82 22.14
C GLU A 34 2.27 -10.64 21.09
N TRP A 35 3.23 -9.77 21.38
CA TRP A 35 4.40 -9.57 20.53
C TRP A 35 5.28 -10.81 20.51
N GLN A 36 5.70 -11.20 19.31
CA GLN A 36 6.65 -12.27 19.05
C GLN A 36 7.65 -11.82 17.97
N ALA A 37 8.80 -12.47 17.89
CA ALA A 37 9.68 -12.31 16.75
C ALA A 37 8.97 -12.85 15.49
N SER A 38 9.02 -12.09 14.39
CA SER A 38 8.43 -12.52 13.12
C SER A 38 9.24 -13.68 12.53
N ASP A 39 8.55 -14.65 11.93
CA ASP A 39 9.19 -15.70 11.12
C ASP A 39 9.41 -15.16 9.71
N PRO A 40 10.67 -15.00 9.24
CA PRO A 40 10.97 -14.40 7.93
C PRO A 40 10.32 -15.12 6.74
N ARG A 41 9.89 -16.38 6.90
CA ARG A 41 9.23 -17.16 5.85
C ARG A 41 7.80 -16.74 5.59
N TYR A 42 7.15 -16.15 6.59
CA TYR A 42 5.73 -15.81 6.57
C TYR A 42 5.47 -14.33 6.88
N SER A 43 6.51 -13.59 7.26
CA SER A 43 6.39 -12.19 7.64
C SER A 43 6.20 -11.29 6.44
N PHE A 44 5.22 -10.39 6.53
CA PHE A 44 5.08 -9.28 5.61
C PHE A 44 6.02 -8.15 6.03
N ASN A 45 6.95 -7.72 5.17
CA ASN A 45 7.79 -6.55 5.41
C ASN A 45 7.21 -5.31 4.71
N PRO A 46 6.46 -4.45 5.43
CA PRO A 46 5.82 -3.27 4.84
C PRO A 46 6.83 -2.25 4.29
N SER A 47 8.08 -2.29 4.75
CA SER A 47 9.15 -1.42 4.26
C SER A 47 9.42 -1.62 2.76
N LEU A 48 9.18 -2.82 2.24
CA LEU A 48 9.39 -3.13 0.82
C LEU A 48 8.42 -2.36 -0.09
N LEU A 49 7.21 -2.04 0.38
CA LEU A 49 6.24 -1.23 -0.38
C LEU A 49 6.77 0.17 -0.68
N PHE A 50 7.68 0.69 0.14
CA PHE A 50 8.26 2.02 0.01
C PHE A 50 9.71 1.99 -0.52
N SER A 51 10.20 0.81 -0.95
CA SER A 51 11.51 0.68 -1.59
C SER A 51 11.59 1.55 -2.84
N SER A 52 12.69 2.29 -2.99
CA SER A 52 12.95 3.10 -4.19
C SER A 52 13.31 2.26 -5.42
N GLU A 53 13.64 0.98 -5.24
CA GLU A 53 14.05 0.08 -6.33
C GLU A 53 12.91 -0.83 -6.79
N THR A 54 12.07 -1.28 -5.86
CA THR A 54 11.08 -2.35 -6.10
C THR A 54 9.70 -2.07 -5.49
N GLY A 55 9.55 -0.96 -4.76
CA GLY A 55 8.29 -0.58 -4.13
C GLY A 55 7.38 0.22 -5.06
N ILE A 56 6.26 0.67 -4.50
CA ILE A 56 5.25 1.49 -5.18
C ILE A 56 5.89 2.71 -5.89
N PRO A 57 6.81 3.49 -5.28
CA PRO A 57 7.41 4.63 -5.96
C PRO A 57 8.19 4.24 -7.23
N ALA A 58 8.91 3.12 -7.20
CA ALA A 58 9.70 2.65 -8.35
C ALA A 58 8.79 2.22 -9.49
N ILE A 59 7.74 1.47 -9.16
CA ILE A 59 6.73 1.00 -10.11
C ILE A 59 6.05 2.19 -10.78
N LEU A 60 5.56 3.16 -9.99
CA LEU A 60 4.90 4.35 -10.52
C LEU A 60 5.84 5.24 -11.35
N ALA A 61 7.15 5.24 -11.08
CA ALA A 61 8.09 6.05 -11.84
C ALA A 61 8.46 5.43 -13.20
N HIS A 62 8.35 4.11 -13.35
CA HIS A 62 8.95 3.39 -14.48
C HIS A 62 7.97 2.59 -15.33
N GLU A 63 6.79 2.27 -14.81
CA GLU A 63 5.87 1.33 -15.46
C GLU A 63 4.56 1.98 -15.93
N LEU A 64 4.36 3.28 -15.66
CA LEU A 64 3.18 4.00 -16.07
C LEU A 64 3.21 4.35 -17.55
N THR A 65 2.11 4.07 -18.25
CA THR A 65 1.93 4.36 -19.68
C THR A 65 0.62 5.11 -19.93
N ASP A 66 0.62 5.94 -20.98
CA ASP A 66 -0.54 6.69 -21.45
C ASP A 66 -1.23 7.58 -20.38
N PRO A 67 -0.47 8.45 -19.68
CA PRO A 67 -1.06 9.30 -18.64
C PRO A 67 -2.03 10.32 -19.23
N ILE A 68 -3.21 10.40 -18.65
CA ILE A 68 -4.27 11.36 -18.95
C ILE A 68 -4.49 12.21 -17.70
N LEU A 69 -4.17 13.50 -17.78
CA LEU A 69 -4.56 14.46 -16.76
C LEU A 69 -6.07 14.73 -16.88
N LEU A 70 -6.81 14.57 -15.80
CA LEU A 70 -8.22 14.91 -15.75
C LEU A 70 -8.37 16.43 -15.56
N ASP A 71 -9.37 17.03 -16.20
CA ASP A 71 -9.61 18.48 -16.16
C ASP A 71 -10.11 18.98 -14.80
N ASP A 72 -10.65 18.07 -13.98
CA ASP A 72 -11.22 18.39 -12.69
C ASP A 72 -10.17 18.37 -11.57
N ILE A 73 -10.28 19.35 -10.68
CA ILE A 73 -9.64 19.30 -9.37
C ILE A 73 -10.50 18.43 -8.46
N GLU A 74 -9.89 17.39 -7.91
CA GLU A 74 -10.57 16.46 -7.00
C GLU A 74 -10.14 16.69 -5.54
N GLU A 75 -11.03 16.36 -4.61
CA GLU A 75 -10.71 16.24 -3.18
C GLU A 75 -10.94 14.79 -2.76
N ILE A 76 -10.08 14.27 -1.90
CA ILE A 76 -10.24 12.93 -1.31
C ILE A 76 -10.68 13.03 0.16
N PRO A 77 -11.58 12.16 0.65
CA PRO A 77 -12.10 12.22 2.02
C PRO A 77 -11.03 12.20 3.12
N GLU A 78 -9.93 11.53 2.87
CA GLU A 78 -8.83 11.28 3.80
C GLU A 78 -7.99 12.54 4.05
N VAL A 79 -8.03 13.51 3.12
CA VAL A 79 -7.36 14.81 3.25
C VAL A 79 -8.33 15.94 2.89
N PRO A 80 -9.31 16.23 3.76
CA PRO A 80 -10.41 17.13 3.43
C PRO A 80 -9.94 18.56 3.16
N GLY A 81 -10.52 19.21 2.14
CA GLY A 81 -10.17 20.56 1.72
C GLY A 81 -8.88 20.66 0.90
N LYS A 82 -8.23 19.52 0.62
CA LYS A 82 -7.05 19.48 -0.24
C LYS A 82 -7.44 19.24 -1.69
N LYS A 83 -7.09 20.20 -2.55
CA LYS A 83 -7.33 20.21 -3.98
C LYS A 83 -6.19 19.51 -4.71
N LEU A 84 -6.50 18.43 -5.41
CA LEU A 84 -5.53 17.55 -6.06
C LEU A 84 -5.80 17.48 -7.56
N TYR A 85 -4.72 17.40 -8.35
CA TYR A 85 -4.83 16.93 -9.74
C TYR A 85 -5.08 15.44 -9.73
N ALA A 86 -6.02 14.99 -10.57
CA ALA A 86 -6.27 13.59 -10.80
C ALA A 86 -5.70 13.17 -12.17
N LEU A 87 -5.00 12.03 -12.19
CA LEU A 87 -4.45 11.45 -13.41
C LEU A 87 -4.93 10.01 -13.53
N GLU A 88 -5.33 9.62 -14.75
CA GLU A 88 -5.56 8.22 -15.11
C GLU A 88 -4.39 7.72 -15.96
N THR A 89 -3.98 6.48 -15.75
CA THR A 89 -2.84 5.87 -16.45
C THR A 89 -2.99 4.35 -16.41
N VAL A 90 -2.18 3.65 -17.19
CA VAL A 90 -2.09 2.19 -17.19
C VAL A 90 -0.74 1.77 -16.64
N MET A 91 -0.67 0.58 -16.04
CA MET A 91 0.56 -0.03 -15.51
C MET A 91 0.59 -1.52 -15.87
N GLN A 92 1.77 -2.08 -16.11
CA GLN A 92 1.90 -3.53 -16.29
C GLN A 92 1.72 -4.25 -14.95
N GLY A 93 1.12 -5.45 -14.95
CA GLY A 93 0.76 -6.15 -13.72
C GLY A 93 1.91 -6.91 -13.05
N ASP A 94 3.00 -7.24 -13.75
CA ASP A 94 4.06 -8.14 -13.24
C ASP A 94 4.64 -7.69 -11.88
N SER A 95 4.96 -6.40 -11.74
CA SER A 95 5.49 -5.85 -10.49
C SER A 95 4.45 -5.82 -9.37
N ALA A 96 3.18 -5.51 -9.70
CA ALA A 96 2.08 -5.54 -8.74
C ALA A 96 1.78 -6.97 -8.26
N TYR A 97 1.79 -7.94 -9.18
CA TYR A 97 1.64 -9.36 -8.86
C TYR A 97 2.70 -9.83 -7.86
N GLN A 98 3.97 -9.52 -8.12
CA GLN A 98 5.06 -9.90 -7.22
C GLN A 98 4.95 -9.20 -5.85
N MET A 99 4.68 -7.88 -5.85
CA MET A 99 4.57 -7.08 -4.64
C MET A 99 3.41 -7.53 -3.74
N THR A 100 2.30 -7.95 -4.35
CA THR A 100 1.08 -8.37 -3.64
C THR A 100 1.00 -9.88 -3.40
N PHE A 101 2.07 -10.63 -3.70
CA PHE A 101 2.08 -12.10 -3.60
C PHE A 101 0.92 -12.76 -4.39
N GLY A 102 0.56 -12.18 -5.53
CA GLY A 102 -0.49 -12.67 -6.42
C GLY A 102 -1.92 -12.33 -5.99
N MET A 103 -2.12 -11.35 -5.10
CA MET A 103 -3.47 -10.82 -4.81
C MET A 103 -3.97 -9.84 -5.89
N ILE A 104 -3.05 -9.31 -6.69
CA ILE A 104 -3.33 -8.63 -7.96
C ILE A 104 -2.74 -9.53 -9.04
N ASP A 105 -3.44 -9.73 -10.15
CA ASP A 105 -2.99 -10.51 -11.29
C ASP A 105 -1.85 -9.80 -12.05
N ASN A 106 -1.18 -10.53 -12.95
CA ASN A 106 -0.09 -9.97 -13.75
C ASN A 106 -0.54 -9.30 -15.05
N GLU A 107 -1.85 -9.03 -15.19
CA GLU A 107 -2.43 -8.32 -16.33
C GLU A 107 -2.33 -6.78 -16.16
N PRO A 108 -2.49 -5.99 -17.24
CA PRO A 108 -2.45 -4.54 -17.14
C PRO A 108 -3.51 -3.96 -16.17
N LEU A 109 -3.06 -3.08 -15.30
CA LEU A 109 -3.87 -2.44 -14.26
C LEU A 109 -4.29 -1.05 -14.68
N ARG A 110 -5.51 -0.66 -14.32
CA ARG A 110 -5.93 0.75 -14.36
C ARG A 110 -5.42 1.44 -13.11
N VAL A 111 -4.80 2.60 -13.28
CA VAL A 111 -4.24 3.36 -12.16
C VAL A 111 -4.83 4.77 -12.18
N LYS A 112 -5.29 5.22 -11.02
CA LYS A 112 -5.65 6.62 -10.77
C LYS A 112 -4.77 7.21 -9.68
N LEU A 113 -4.22 8.39 -9.93
CA LEU A 113 -3.32 9.10 -9.04
C LEU A 113 -3.93 10.44 -8.63
N TRP A 114 -3.76 10.82 -7.37
CA TRP A 114 -4.11 12.16 -6.88
C TRP A 114 -2.87 12.86 -6.36
N VAL A 115 -2.52 13.99 -6.97
CA VAL A 115 -1.25 14.67 -6.79
C VAL A 115 -1.47 16.13 -6.39
N ASP A 116 -0.69 16.62 -5.42
CA ASP A 116 -0.71 18.04 -5.06
C ASP A 116 -0.19 18.92 -6.21
N PRO A 117 -0.93 19.97 -6.63
CA PRO A 117 -0.56 20.78 -7.79
C PRO A 117 0.63 21.72 -7.54
N ILE A 118 1.08 21.88 -6.29
CA ILE A 118 2.16 22.77 -5.88
C ILE A 118 3.42 21.98 -5.54
N THR A 119 3.31 20.96 -4.69
CA THR A 119 4.45 20.17 -4.20
C THR A 119 4.73 18.93 -5.04
N PHE A 120 3.76 18.49 -5.85
CA PHE A 120 3.78 17.21 -6.55
C PHE A 120 3.85 15.98 -5.63
N ASP A 121 3.50 16.15 -4.35
CA ASP A 121 3.32 15.02 -3.45
C ASP A 121 2.13 14.17 -3.91
N LEU A 122 2.34 12.87 -3.97
CA LEU A 122 1.32 11.89 -4.32
C LEU A 122 0.50 11.53 -3.08
N PHE A 123 -0.80 11.85 -3.08
CA PHE A 123 -1.69 11.66 -1.94
C PHE A 123 -2.47 10.34 -1.99
N ARG A 124 -2.81 9.88 -3.19
CA ARG A 124 -3.48 8.60 -3.38
C ARG A 124 -3.03 7.91 -4.64
N VAL A 125 -2.92 6.59 -4.55
CA VAL A 125 -2.87 5.66 -5.67
C VAL A 125 -4.06 4.73 -5.56
N LEU A 126 -4.82 4.59 -6.63
CA LEU A 126 -5.83 3.55 -6.78
C LEU A 126 -5.39 2.64 -7.92
N LEU A 127 -5.07 1.39 -7.61
CA LEU A 127 -4.81 0.33 -8.57
C LEU A 127 -6.10 -0.49 -8.71
N VAL A 128 -6.59 -0.66 -9.93
CA VAL A 128 -7.76 -1.48 -10.22
C VAL A 128 -7.36 -2.57 -11.19
N ASP A 129 -7.38 -3.79 -10.67
CA ASP A 129 -7.24 -5.04 -11.40
C ASP A 129 -8.61 -5.45 -11.97
N PRO A 130 -8.81 -5.37 -13.30
CA PRO A 130 -10.08 -5.72 -13.91
C PRO A 130 -10.45 -7.19 -13.68
N ALA A 131 -11.70 -7.46 -13.37
CA ALA A 131 -12.20 -8.83 -13.20
C ALA A 131 -11.94 -9.71 -14.42
N ASN A 132 -11.37 -10.90 -14.22
CA ASN A 132 -11.22 -11.89 -15.27
C ASN A 132 -12.56 -12.60 -15.57
N PRO A 133 -12.71 -13.24 -16.75
CA PRO A 133 -13.89 -14.06 -17.03
C PRO A 133 -14.08 -15.19 -16.01
N GLY A 134 -15.00 -15.00 -15.06
CA GLY A 134 -15.26 -15.93 -13.96
C GLY A 134 -15.24 -15.26 -12.58
N ASP A 135 -14.67 -14.06 -12.49
CA ASP A 135 -14.69 -13.25 -11.27
C ASP A 135 -15.98 -12.42 -11.19
N GLU A 136 -16.43 -12.14 -9.97
CA GLU A 136 -17.65 -11.37 -9.74
C GLU A 136 -17.39 -9.85 -9.81
N GLU A 137 -16.21 -9.38 -9.37
CA GLU A 137 -15.88 -7.97 -9.21
C GLU A 137 -14.39 -7.68 -9.46
N ASP A 138 -14.08 -6.42 -9.79
CA ASP A 138 -12.71 -5.92 -9.90
C ASP A 138 -12.01 -5.97 -8.53
N THR A 139 -10.70 -6.22 -8.52
CA THR A 139 -9.89 -6.08 -7.30
C THR A 139 -9.28 -4.68 -7.24
N ALA A 140 -9.53 -3.95 -6.16
CA ALA A 140 -9.05 -2.59 -5.98
C ALA A 140 -8.09 -2.47 -4.79
N TRP A 141 -6.94 -1.85 -5.03
CA TRP A 141 -5.96 -1.48 -4.01
C TRP A 141 -5.84 0.03 -3.93
N GLN A 142 -6.22 0.59 -2.79
CA GLN A 142 -6.06 2.00 -2.49
C GLN A 142 -4.90 2.20 -1.51
N ILE A 143 -4.00 3.10 -1.86
CA ILE A 143 -2.88 3.50 -1.01
C ILE A 143 -2.95 5.01 -0.82
N ASP A 144 -3.01 5.42 0.44
CA ASP A 144 -3.08 6.82 0.83
C ASP A 144 -1.79 7.24 1.53
N PHE A 145 -1.33 8.45 1.23
CA PHE A 145 -0.10 9.01 1.77
C PHE A 145 -0.40 10.34 2.48
N TRP A 146 0.19 10.50 3.67
CA TRP A 146 0.07 11.72 4.47
C TRP A 146 1.27 11.87 5.39
N ASN A 147 1.37 13.03 6.07
CA ASN A 147 2.48 13.37 6.98
C ASN A 147 3.89 13.30 6.34
N PHE A 148 4.00 13.70 5.08
CA PHE A 148 5.27 13.76 4.35
C PHE A 148 6.36 14.51 5.14
N GLY A 149 7.57 13.95 5.16
CA GLY A 149 8.73 14.54 5.84
C GLY A 149 8.68 14.51 7.37
N SER A 150 7.67 13.88 7.97
CA SER A 150 7.59 13.75 9.43
C SER A 150 8.57 12.70 9.94
N GLU A 151 9.20 12.99 11.07
CA GLU A 151 10.10 12.08 11.78
C GLU A 151 9.35 11.37 12.90
N PHE A 152 9.59 10.07 13.07
CA PHE A 152 9.01 9.27 14.13
C PHE A 152 10.07 8.31 14.69
N GLU A 153 10.12 8.21 16.01
CA GLU A 153 10.93 7.19 16.69
C GLU A 153 10.12 5.89 16.80
N ILE A 154 10.76 4.77 16.50
CA ILE A 154 10.16 3.44 16.55
C ILE A 154 11.08 2.56 17.38
N GLU A 155 10.57 2.09 18.52
CA GLU A 155 11.29 1.20 19.43
C GLU A 155 10.84 -0.26 19.24
N PRO A 156 11.70 -1.25 19.55
CA PRO A 156 11.29 -2.64 19.66
C PRO A 156 10.15 -2.83 20.68
N PRO A 157 9.25 -3.81 20.48
CA PRO A 157 8.21 -4.09 21.45
C PRO A 157 8.76 -4.74 22.73
N ILE A 158 8.01 -4.59 23.82
CA ILE A 158 8.27 -5.33 25.06
C ILE A 158 7.72 -6.75 24.89
N LEU A 159 8.60 -7.75 24.98
CA LEU A 159 8.22 -9.16 24.95
C LEU A 159 7.88 -9.65 26.36
N ASN A 160 6.68 -10.19 26.54
CA ASN A 160 6.30 -10.87 27.78
C ASN A 160 6.84 -12.30 27.71
N ASN A 161 7.82 -12.62 28.55
CA ASN A 161 8.32 -13.99 28.75
C ASN A 161 7.44 -14.78 29.70
#